data_AF-A0A442XJN4-F1
#
_entry.id   AF-A0A442XJN4-F1
#
_cell.length_a   1.000
_cell.length_b   1.000
_cell.length_c   1.000
_cell.angle_alpha   90.00
_cell.angle_beta   90.00
_cell.angle_gamma   90.00
#
_symmetry.space_group_name_H-M   'P 1'
#
loop_
_entity.id
_entity.type
_entity.pdbx_description
1 polymer ?
#
loop_
_entity_poly.entity_id
_entity_poly.type
_entity_poly.pdbx_seq_one_letter_code
_entity_poly.pdbx_strand_id
1 'polypeptide(L)'
;MKTAVLTYLLLAILLASPAQAGWKPVEKVETYAVSGQTGPQLHASMGERGPTIGKSRVRAMAYTNFKLTWVRDYQRQGNACVLVSARPKLIITYTLPKASGPVPAAVQKSWDVFAAGLAAHEKVHGDMIVDMVRKIETATIGLSVADDPGCKKIRTEMTTRLAELSQAQRQASRDFDRVEFAPRGNLQRLIVALLMGR
;
A
#
# COMPACT_ATOMS: atom_id res chain seq x y z
N MET A 1 -31.72 -64.66 17.04
CA MET A 1 -30.61 -63.88 16.44
C MET A 1 -31.07 -62.44 16.27
N LYS A 2 -30.62 -61.51 17.11
CA LYS A 2 -30.84 -60.06 16.93
C LYS A 2 -29.52 -59.37 17.23
N THR A 3 -28.81 -58.96 16.19
CA THR A 3 -27.55 -58.21 16.27
C THR A 3 -27.89 -56.73 16.45
N ALA A 4 -27.53 -56.17 17.61
CA ALA A 4 -27.55 -54.73 17.84
C ALA A 4 -26.25 -54.14 17.26
N VAL A 5 -26.38 -53.19 16.34
CA VAL A 5 -25.24 -52.44 15.78
C VAL A 5 -25.15 -51.12 16.54
N LEU A 6 -24.08 -50.96 17.33
CA LEU A 6 -23.72 -49.69 17.96
C LEU A 6 -22.95 -48.84 16.94
N THR A 7 -23.57 -47.79 16.42
CA THR A 7 -22.89 -46.76 15.63
C THR A 7 -22.31 -45.68 16.55
N TYR A 8 -20.98 -45.62 16.63
CA TYR A 8 -20.25 -44.52 17.26
C TYR A 8 -20.20 -43.32 16.31
N LEU A 9 -20.78 -42.19 16.71
CA LEU A 9 -20.70 -40.93 15.99
C LEU A 9 -19.43 -40.17 16.45
N LEU A 10 -18.39 -40.14 15.61
CA LEU A 10 -17.21 -39.30 15.84
C LEU A 10 -17.55 -37.82 15.59
N LEU A 11 -17.57 -37.03 16.66
CA LEU A 11 -17.76 -35.59 16.60
C LEU A 11 -16.43 -34.91 16.24
N ALA A 12 -16.28 -34.48 14.98
CA ALA A 12 -15.14 -33.69 14.55
C ALA A 12 -15.26 -32.26 15.11
N ILE A 13 -14.45 -31.94 16.12
CA ILE A 13 -14.33 -30.59 16.67
C ILE A 13 -13.47 -29.77 15.69
N LEU A 14 -14.12 -28.98 14.83
CA LEU A 14 -13.47 -27.93 14.07
C LEU A 14 -13.01 -26.84 15.05
N LEU A 15 -11.71 -26.83 15.35
CA LEU A 15 -11.06 -25.72 16.04
C LEU A 15 -11.13 -24.48 15.12
N ALA A 16 -12.17 -23.67 15.30
CA ALA A 16 -12.23 -22.35 14.71
C ALA A 16 -11.12 -21.51 15.38
N SER A 17 -9.98 -21.34 14.70
CA SER A 17 -9.00 -20.35 15.11
C SER A 17 -9.68 -18.98 15.14
N PRO A 18 -9.52 -18.18 16.20
CA PRO A 18 -10.08 -16.85 16.23
C PRO A 18 -9.49 -16.10 15.03
N ALA A 19 -10.37 -15.63 14.14
CA ALA A 19 -9.97 -14.67 13.13
C ALA A 19 -9.45 -13.46 13.91
N GLN A 20 -8.14 -13.28 13.97
CA GLN A 20 -7.53 -12.03 14.42
C GLN A 20 -8.19 -10.96 13.58
N ALA A 21 -9.07 -10.14 14.16
CA ALA A 21 -9.73 -9.06 13.46
C ALA A 21 -8.64 -8.07 13.05
N GLY A 22 -8.03 -8.33 11.89
CA GLY A 22 -6.87 -7.61 11.41
C GLY A 22 -7.27 -6.19 11.10
N TRP A 23 -6.36 -5.24 11.36
CA TRP A 23 -6.53 -3.88 10.88
C TRP A 23 -6.68 -3.87 9.36
N LYS A 24 -7.41 -2.90 8.82
CA LYS A 24 -7.52 -2.63 7.39
C LYS A 24 -7.04 -1.20 7.11
N PRO A 25 -6.37 -0.95 5.99
CA PRO A 25 -6.05 0.42 5.59
C PRO A 25 -7.34 1.20 5.32
N VAL A 26 -7.32 2.49 5.60
CA VAL A 26 -8.30 3.44 5.05
C VAL A 26 -7.71 3.98 3.75
N GLU A 27 -8.37 3.70 2.63
CA GLU A 27 -7.95 4.21 1.32
C GLU A 27 -8.74 5.47 0.96
N LYS A 28 -8.05 6.47 0.42
CA LYS A 28 -8.62 7.74 -0.04
C LYS A 28 -8.16 8.03 -1.45
N VAL A 29 -9.04 8.61 -2.25
CA VAL A 29 -8.70 9.16 -3.56
C VAL A 29 -8.82 10.67 -3.48
N GLU A 30 -7.73 11.35 -3.79
CA GLU A 30 -7.69 12.79 -4.03
C GLU A 30 -7.42 13.03 -5.51
N THR A 31 -8.03 14.07 -6.08
CA THR A 31 -7.87 14.36 -7.50
C THR A 31 -7.36 15.76 -7.75
N TYR A 32 -6.52 15.92 -8.77
CA TYR A 32 -6.13 17.22 -9.29
C TYR A 32 -6.68 17.40 -10.71
N ALA A 33 -7.09 18.63 -11.01
CA ALA A 33 -7.72 18.96 -12.28
C ALA A 33 -6.70 18.99 -13.42
N VAL A 34 -7.02 18.32 -14.53
CA VAL A 34 -6.29 18.38 -15.81
C VAL A 34 -7.23 18.78 -16.95
N SER A 35 -6.69 19.45 -17.95
CA SER A 35 -7.45 19.99 -19.09
C SER A 35 -6.77 19.68 -20.41
N GLY A 36 -7.57 19.34 -21.43
CA GLY A 36 -7.07 19.08 -22.78
C GLY A 36 -8.17 18.51 -23.66
N GLN A 37 -8.06 18.76 -24.97
CA GLN A 37 -8.96 18.23 -26.00
C GLN A 37 -8.35 17.04 -26.74
N THR A 38 -7.06 16.76 -26.52
CA THR A 38 -6.33 15.62 -27.09
C THR A 38 -5.50 14.91 -26.02
N GLY A 39 -5.07 13.68 -26.31
CA GLY A 39 -4.21 12.91 -25.42
C GLY A 39 -2.91 13.62 -25.04
N PRO A 40 -2.17 14.21 -26.01
CA PRO A 40 -0.98 15.01 -25.71
C PRO A 40 -1.26 16.21 -24.81
N GLN A 41 -2.40 16.89 -24.96
CA GLN A 41 -2.77 18.03 -24.10
C GLN A 41 -3.10 17.58 -22.67
N LEU A 42 -3.84 16.48 -22.51
CA LEU A 42 -4.11 15.89 -21.20
C LEU A 42 -2.82 15.44 -20.51
N HIS A 43 -1.90 14.82 -21.25
CA HIS A 43 -0.59 14.41 -20.75
C HIS A 43 0.29 15.60 -20.34
N ALA A 44 0.35 16.65 -21.15
CA ALA A 44 1.06 17.88 -20.80
C ALA A 44 0.48 18.52 -19.53
N SER A 45 -0.85 18.59 -19.42
CA SER A 45 -1.53 19.13 -18.24
C SER A 45 -1.20 18.35 -16.95
N MET A 46 -1.05 17.02 -17.04
CA MET A 46 -0.54 16.21 -15.92
C MET A 46 0.89 16.60 -15.52
N GLY A 47 1.78 16.80 -16.49
CA GLY A 47 3.16 17.24 -16.23
C GLY A 47 3.24 18.62 -15.57
N GLU A 48 2.31 19.52 -15.88
CA GLU A 48 2.26 20.88 -15.33
C GLU A 48 1.59 20.95 -13.95
N ARG A 49 0.56 20.14 -13.71
CA ARG A 49 -0.35 20.27 -12.55
C ARG A 49 -0.24 19.13 -11.55
N GLY A 50 0.41 18.03 -11.93
CA GLY A 50 0.55 16.83 -11.11
C GLY A 50 1.30 17.07 -9.80
N PRO A 51 1.10 16.21 -8.78
CA PRO A 51 1.71 16.39 -7.47
C PRO A 51 3.24 16.47 -7.55
N THR A 52 3.82 17.38 -6.77
CA THR A 52 5.27 17.47 -6.58
C THR A 52 5.72 16.41 -5.58
N ILE A 53 6.69 15.58 -5.95
CA ILE A 53 7.19 14.51 -5.08
C ILE A 53 8.56 14.86 -4.51
N GLY A 54 8.67 14.71 -3.20
CA GLY A 54 9.91 14.94 -2.45
C GLY A 54 10.44 16.37 -2.58
N LYS A 55 11.74 16.55 -2.36
CA LYS A 55 12.40 17.86 -2.44
C LYS A 55 12.72 18.29 -3.88
N SER A 56 12.60 17.37 -4.84
CA SER A 56 13.14 17.51 -6.20
C SER A 56 12.34 18.43 -7.12
N ARG A 57 11.19 18.96 -6.68
CA ARG A 57 10.23 19.72 -7.51
C ARG A 57 9.75 19.00 -8.78
N VAL A 58 10.11 17.74 -8.99
CA VAL A 58 9.61 16.91 -10.09
C VAL A 58 8.13 16.61 -9.83
N ARG A 59 7.30 16.79 -10.87
CA ARG A 59 5.88 16.46 -10.84
C ARG A 59 5.66 15.06 -11.41
N ALA A 60 4.79 14.30 -10.76
CA ALA A 60 4.34 13.00 -11.23
C ALA A 60 2.91 13.06 -11.76
N MET A 61 2.53 12.12 -12.63
CA MET A 61 1.15 12.01 -13.13
C MET A 61 0.18 11.52 -12.05
N ALA A 62 0.66 10.72 -11.11
CA ALA A 62 -0.07 10.30 -9.92
C ALA A 62 0.91 10.08 -8.78
N TYR A 63 0.38 9.92 -7.56
CA TYR A 63 1.21 9.61 -6.41
C TYR A 63 0.42 8.89 -5.33
N THR A 64 1.01 7.83 -4.80
CA THR A 64 0.54 7.13 -3.60
C THR A 64 1.33 7.60 -2.39
N ASN A 65 0.62 8.14 -1.39
CA ASN A 65 1.19 8.50 -0.11
C ASN A 65 0.46 7.78 1.03
N PHE A 66 1.04 7.77 2.22
CA PHE A 66 0.40 7.21 3.39
C PHE A 66 0.70 7.95 4.69
N LYS A 67 -0.23 7.83 5.64
CA LYS A 67 -0.04 8.19 7.04
C LYS A 67 -0.16 6.93 7.87
N LEU A 68 0.91 6.59 8.59
CA LEU A 68 0.98 5.45 9.47
C LEU A 68 1.22 5.90 10.91
N THR A 69 0.30 5.56 11.80
CA THR A 69 0.43 5.77 13.25
C THR A 69 0.26 4.45 13.98
N TRP A 70 0.81 4.33 15.18
CA TRP A 70 0.80 3.08 15.95
C TRP A 70 0.37 3.31 17.38
N VAL A 71 -0.44 2.39 17.91
CA VAL A 71 -0.61 2.20 19.35
C VAL A 71 0.25 1.00 19.74
N ARG A 72 1.26 1.20 20.59
CA ARG A 72 2.22 0.16 20.99
C ARG A 72 2.18 -0.03 22.50
N ASP A 73 2.24 -1.29 22.92
CA ASP A 73 2.28 -1.69 24.32
C ASP A 73 3.63 -2.32 24.65
N TYR A 74 4.49 -1.56 25.33
CA TYR A 74 5.78 -2.02 25.81
C TYR A 74 5.66 -2.37 27.28
N GLN A 75 6.02 -3.60 27.64
CA GLN A 75 5.93 -4.07 29.02
C GLN A 75 7.29 -4.57 29.50
N ARG A 76 7.61 -4.24 30.74
CA ARG A 76 8.75 -4.84 31.43
C ARG A 76 8.40 -6.27 31.83
N GLN A 77 9.28 -7.21 31.50
CA GLN A 77 9.18 -8.61 31.93
C GLN A 77 10.53 -9.02 32.56
N GLY A 78 10.57 -9.10 33.89
CA GLY A 78 11.83 -9.27 34.62
C GLY A 78 12.77 -8.07 34.41
N ASN A 79 13.98 -8.32 33.91
CA ASN A 79 14.91 -7.25 33.52
C ASN A 79 14.82 -6.87 32.02
N ALA A 80 13.98 -7.54 31.24
CA ALA A 80 13.77 -7.26 29.82
C ALA A 80 12.60 -6.29 29.59
N CYS A 81 12.55 -5.70 28.39
CA CYS A 81 11.34 -5.07 27.87
C CYS A 81 10.87 -5.81 26.61
N VAL A 82 9.54 -6.00 26.51
CA VAL A 82 8.87 -6.72 25.43
C VAL A 82 7.84 -5.81 24.76
N LEU A 83 7.75 -5.83 23.43
CA LEU A 83 6.63 -5.24 22.70
C LEU A 83 5.49 -6.26 22.64
N VAL A 84 4.53 -6.16 23.56
CA VAL A 84 3.42 -7.11 23.69
C VAL A 84 2.41 -6.95 22.56
N SER A 85 2.13 -5.72 22.13
CA SER A 85 1.24 -5.47 20.99
C SER A 85 1.61 -4.21 20.22
N ALA A 86 1.29 -4.22 18.93
CA ALA A 86 1.41 -3.07 18.04
C ALA A 86 0.19 -3.03 17.12
N ARG A 87 -0.63 -1.99 17.23
CA ARG A 87 -1.84 -1.80 16.41
C ARG A 87 -1.63 -0.61 15.47
N PRO A 88 -1.55 -0.82 14.15
CA PRO A 88 -1.40 0.28 13.21
C PRO A 88 -2.74 0.93 12.87
N LYS A 89 -2.67 2.22 12.55
CA LYS A 89 -3.68 2.95 11.80
C LYS A 89 -3.02 3.47 10.54
N LEU A 90 -3.35 2.84 9.42
CA LEU A 90 -2.83 3.15 8.09
C LEU A 90 -3.90 3.87 7.27
N ILE A 91 -3.55 5.04 6.75
CA ILE A 91 -4.34 5.77 5.76
C ILE A 91 -3.48 5.86 4.50
N ILE A 92 -3.99 5.39 3.36
CA ILE A 92 -3.35 5.48 2.05
C ILE A 92 -4.13 6.50 1.23
N THR A 93 -3.44 7.46 0.62
CA THR A 93 -4.02 8.46 -0.26
C THR A 93 -3.45 8.29 -1.66
N TYR A 94 -4.32 8.07 -2.63
CA TYR A 94 -4.01 8.05 -4.05
C TYR A 94 -4.36 9.41 -4.65
N THR A 95 -3.36 10.13 -5.14
CA THR A 95 -3.54 11.40 -5.86
C THR A 95 -3.57 11.13 -7.36
N LEU A 96 -4.72 11.31 -8.00
CA LEU A 96 -4.97 10.95 -9.40
C LEU A 96 -5.40 12.16 -10.25
N PRO A 97 -5.09 12.19 -11.56
CA PRO A 97 -5.60 13.22 -12.46
C PRO A 97 -7.10 13.03 -12.71
N LYS A 98 -7.83 14.14 -12.81
CA LYS A 98 -9.24 14.14 -13.20
C LYS A 98 -9.50 15.24 -14.22
N ALA A 99 -10.16 14.89 -15.33
CA ALA A 99 -10.54 15.86 -16.35
C ALA A 99 -11.45 16.94 -15.74
N SER A 100 -11.13 18.22 -15.97
CA SER A 100 -11.88 19.37 -15.44
C SER A 100 -13.20 19.64 -16.19
N GLY A 101 -13.40 18.99 -17.33
CA GLY A 101 -14.58 19.11 -18.17
C GLY A 101 -14.74 17.89 -19.09
N PRO A 102 -15.71 17.91 -20.00
CA PRO A 102 -15.91 16.82 -20.95
C PRO A 102 -14.66 16.53 -21.76
N VAL A 103 -14.29 15.26 -21.87
CA VAL A 103 -13.21 14.81 -22.74
C VAL A 103 -13.82 14.52 -24.12
N PRO A 104 -13.23 15.01 -25.23
CA PRO A 104 -13.80 14.78 -26.56
C PRO A 104 -13.95 13.30 -26.91
N ALA A 105 -15.01 12.95 -27.65
CA ALA A 105 -15.30 11.56 -28.02
C ALA A 105 -14.13 10.84 -28.70
N ALA A 106 -13.31 11.59 -29.47
CA ALA A 106 -12.12 11.06 -30.14
C ALA A 106 -11.02 10.56 -29.19
N VAL A 107 -10.99 10.99 -27.92
CA VAL A 107 -9.96 10.61 -26.92
C VAL A 107 -10.56 10.06 -25.62
N GLN A 108 -11.88 10.11 -25.45
CA GLN A 108 -12.58 9.63 -24.25
C GLN A 108 -12.18 8.19 -23.88
N LYS A 109 -12.17 7.27 -24.85
CA LYS A 109 -11.84 5.86 -24.59
C LYS A 109 -10.41 5.68 -24.09
N SER A 110 -9.42 6.30 -24.74
CA SER A 110 -8.02 6.15 -24.33
C SER A 110 -7.75 6.86 -23.01
N TRP A 111 -8.45 7.97 -22.74
CA TRP A 111 -8.44 8.63 -21.43
C TRP A 111 -8.97 7.72 -20.31
N ASP A 112 -10.13 7.08 -20.51
CA ASP A 112 -10.74 6.23 -19.48
C ASP A 112 -9.85 5.01 -19.18
N VAL A 113 -9.29 4.39 -20.22
CA VAL A 113 -8.35 3.26 -20.09
C VAL A 113 -7.08 3.68 -19.38
N PHE A 114 -6.51 4.83 -19.74
CA PHE A 114 -5.33 5.38 -19.08
C PHE A 114 -5.62 5.70 -17.60
N ALA A 115 -6.72 6.39 -17.30
CA ALA A 115 -7.06 6.80 -15.93
C ALA A 115 -7.31 5.58 -15.03
N ALA A 116 -8.00 4.56 -15.54
CA ALA A 116 -8.19 3.30 -14.82
C ALA A 116 -6.88 2.55 -14.60
N GLY A 117 -6.02 2.48 -15.63
CA GLY A 117 -4.72 1.81 -15.53
C GLY A 117 -3.74 2.53 -14.60
N LEU A 118 -3.74 3.87 -14.60
CA LEU A 118 -2.96 4.67 -13.66
C LEU A 118 -3.46 4.47 -12.21
N ALA A 119 -4.77 4.42 -11.99
CA ALA A 119 -5.32 4.10 -10.67
C ALA A 119 -4.93 2.68 -10.21
N ALA A 120 -4.93 1.71 -11.11
CA ALA A 120 -4.49 0.34 -10.81
C ALA A 120 -2.98 0.27 -10.50
N HIS A 121 -2.16 1.05 -11.21
CA HIS A 121 -0.73 1.19 -10.93
C HIS A 121 -0.51 1.73 -9.50
N GLU A 122 -1.19 2.82 -9.13
CA GLU A 122 -1.09 3.39 -7.78
C GLU A 122 -1.58 2.42 -6.70
N LYS A 123 -2.59 1.58 -6.99
CA LYS A 123 -3.06 0.57 -6.05
C LYS A 123 -1.97 -0.44 -5.67
N VAL A 124 -1.09 -0.80 -6.61
CA VAL A 124 0.05 -1.70 -6.34
C VAL A 124 1.01 -1.08 -5.32
N HIS A 125 1.31 0.22 -5.43
CA HIS A 125 2.09 0.93 -4.40
C HIS A 125 1.39 0.90 -3.04
N GLY A 126 0.07 1.06 -3.03
CA GLY A 126 -0.76 0.92 -1.83
C GLY A 126 -0.60 -0.46 -1.18
N ASP A 127 -0.66 -1.53 -1.97
CA ASP A 127 -0.51 -2.91 -1.49
C ASP A 127 0.90 -3.17 -0.93
N MET A 128 1.95 -2.59 -1.54
CA MET A 128 3.31 -2.65 -1.00
C MET A 128 3.44 -1.95 0.36
N ILE A 129 2.71 -0.85 0.58
CA ILE A 129 2.67 -0.17 1.88
C ILE A 129 1.95 -1.05 2.91
N VAL A 130 0.85 -1.71 2.55
CA VAL A 130 0.15 -2.65 3.42
C VAL A 130 1.07 -3.81 3.82
N ASP A 131 1.76 -4.40 2.86
CA ASP A 131 2.72 -5.49 3.08
C ASP A 131 3.86 -5.06 4.02
N MET A 132 4.43 -3.86 3.82
CA MET A 132 5.42 -3.30 4.74
C MET A 132 4.89 -3.23 6.18
N VAL A 133 3.65 -2.76 6.39
CA VAL A 133 3.06 -2.68 7.74
C VAL A 133 2.86 -4.07 8.35
N ARG A 134 2.47 -5.07 7.56
CA ARG A 134 2.38 -6.47 8.03
C ARG A 134 3.74 -7.05 8.41
N LYS A 135 4.78 -6.76 7.63
CA LYS A 135 6.16 -7.14 7.95
C LYS A 135 6.66 -6.46 9.23
N ILE A 136 6.29 -5.20 9.46
CA ILE A 136 6.57 -4.50 10.71
C ILE A 136 5.91 -5.22 11.90
N GLU A 137 4.62 -5.57 11.81
CA GLU A 137 3.94 -6.32 12.88
C GLU A 137 4.68 -7.63 13.18
N THR A 138 4.98 -8.40 12.14
CA THR A 138 5.66 -9.71 12.23
C THR A 138 7.05 -9.59 12.85
N ALA A 139 7.81 -8.56 12.48
CA ALA A 139 9.19 -8.38 12.93
C ALA A 139 9.30 -7.78 14.35
N THR A 140 8.20 -7.27 14.92
CA THR A 140 8.26 -6.45 16.13
C THR A 140 7.37 -6.92 17.27
N ILE A 141 6.20 -7.49 17.01
CA ILE A 141 5.33 -8.02 18.08
C ILE A 141 6.03 -9.23 18.71
N GLY A 142 6.17 -9.21 20.04
CA GLY A 142 6.92 -10.20 20.80
C GLY A 142 8.44 -9.94 20.87
N LEU A 143 8.94 -8.89 20.20
CA LEU A 143 10.34 -8.50 20.34
C LEU A 143 10.66 -8.23 21.81
N SER A 144 11.72 -8.87 22.31
CA SER A 144 12.22 -8.73 23.68
C SER A 144 13.67 -8.29 23.68
N VAL A 145 14.00 -7.32 24.52
CA VAL A 145 15.38 -6.86 24.74
C VAL A 145 15.73 -6.98 26.21
N ALA A 146 16.77 -7.75 26.51
CA ALA A 146 17.28 -7.95 27.86
C ALA A 146 17.92 -6.68 28.43
N ASP A 147 17.96 -6.61 29.77
CA ASP A 147 18.53 -5.50 30.53
C ASP A 147 18.02 -4.13 30.09
N ASP A 148 16.72 -4.02 29.84
CA ASP A 148 16.03 -2.82 29.36
C ASP A 148 14.79 -2.47 30.21
N PRO A 149 14.92 -2.33 31.54
CA PRO A 149 13.77 -2.08 32.42
C PRO A 149 13.01 -0.78 32.12
N GLY A 150 13.63 0.15 31.38
CA GLY A 150 13.04 1.42 30.94
C GLY A 150 12.55 1.42 29.49
N CYS A 151 12.59 0.28 28.78
CA CYS A 151 12.21 0.16 27.38
C CYS A 151 12.89 1.18 26.44
N LYS A 152 14.16 1.49 26.69
CA LYS A 152 14.95 2.42 25.89
C LYS A 152 15.66 1.68 24.75
N LYS A 153 16.32 0.56 25.06
CA LYS A 153 17.07 -0.24 24.07
C LYS A 153 16.14 -0.82 23.00
N ILE A 154 14.98 -1.34 23.41
CA ILE A 154 13.99 -1.86 22.47
C ILE A 154 13.49 -0.80 21.50
N ARG A 155 13.37 0.47 21.91
CA ARG A 155 12.93 1.55 21.00
C ARG A 155 13.98 1.88 19.95
N THR A 156 15.27 1.79 20.30
CA THR A 156 16.36 1.90 19.33
C THR A 156 16.32 0.75 18.34
N GLU A 157 16.20 -0.49 18.82
CA GLU A 157 16.10 -1.69 17.97
C GLU A 157 14.90 -1.63 17.02
N MET A 158 13.75 -1.19 17.54
CA MET A 158 12.55 -0.94 16.75
C MET A 158 12.83 0.07 15.63
N THR A 159 13.52 1.18 15.93
CA THR A 159 13.83 2.22 14.94
C THR A 159 14.67 1.66 13.79
N THR A 160 15.67 0.83 14.11
CA THR A 160 16.52 0.16 13.12
C THR A 160 15.68 -0.75 12.20
N ARG A 161 14.90 -1.67 12.76
CA ARG A 161 14.03 -2.60 11.99
C ARG A 161 13.04 -1.86 11.10
N LEU A 162 12.42 -0.81 11.64
CA LEU A 162 11.47 0.02 10.89
C LEU A 162 12.15 0.74 9.72
N ALA A 163 13.38 1.21 9.90
CA ALA A 163 14.14 1.89 8.85
C ALA A 163 14.46 0.93 7.70
N GLU A 164 14.92 -0.27 7.99
CA GLU A 164 15.21 -1.33 7.01
C GLU A 164 13.96 -1.72 6.21
N LEU A 165 12.85 -2.01 6.89
CA LEU A 165 11.58 -2.37 6.24
C LEU A 165 11.03 -1.23 5.37
N SER A 166 11.17 0.01 5.83
CA SER A 166 10.77 1.19 5.03
C SER A 166 11.67 1.38 3.81
N GLN A 167 12.97 1.11 3.92
CA GLN A 167 13.88 1.17 2.78
C GLN A 167 13.56 0.08 1.75
N ALA A 168 13.30 -1.15 2.21
CA ALA A 168 12.90 -2.26 1.35
C ALA A 168 11.60 -1.96 0.58
N GLN A 169 10.58 -1.42 1.25
CA GLN A 169 9.33 -1.00 0.58
C GLN A 169 9.61 0.05 -0.49
N ARG A 170 10.38 1.09 -0.18
CA ARG A 170 10.71 2.14 -1.15
C ARG A 170 11.51 1.59 -2.34
N GLN A 171 12.38 0.60 -2.12
CA GLN A 171 13.11 -0.05 -3.20
C GLN A 171 12.18 -0.85 -4.10
N ALA A 172 11.31 -1.68 -3.52
CA ALA A 172 10.31 -2.44 -4.29
C ALA A 172 9.39 -1.54 -5.12
N SER A 173 8.95 -0.41 -4.55
CA SER A 173 8.16 0.61 -5.25
C SER A 173 8.92 1.18 -6.47
N ARG A 174 10.19 1.58 -6.31
CA ARG A 174 11.02 2.05 -7.42
C ARG A 174 11.27 0.98 -8.49
N ASP A 175 11.46 -0.27 -8.08
CA ASP A 175 11.68 -1.39 -9.00
C ASP A 175 10.43 -1.70 -9.82
N PHE A 176 9.25 -1.61 -9.21
CA PHE A 176 7.97 -1.72 -9.92
C PHE A 176 7.80 -0.59 -10.94
N ASP A 177 8.02 0.66 -10.55
CA ASP A 177 7.97 1.80 -11.47
C ASP A 177 8.92 1.60 -12.66
N ARG A 178 10.16 1.17 -12.39
CA ARG A 178 11.15 0.91 -13.44
C ARG A 178 10.64 -0.09 -14.48
N VAL A 179 9.91 -1.13 -14.08
CA VAL A 179 9.33 -2.12 -15.01
C VAL A 179 8.11 -1.56 -15.73
N GLU A 180 7.23 -0.86 -15.02
CA GLU A 180 5.99 -0.29 -15.56
C GLU A 180 6.25 0.80 -16.61
N PHE A 181 7.29 1.61 -16.41
CA PHE A 181 7.72 2.66 -17.32
C PHE A 181 8.77 2.21 -18.35
N ALA A 182 9.28 0.98 -18.28
CA ALA A 182 10.22 0.44 -19.26
C ALA A 182 9.60 0.40 -20.67
N PRO A 183 10.41 0.27 -21.75
CA PRO A 183 9.87 0.01 -23.08
C PRO A 183 8.93 -1.20 -23.07
N ARG A 184 7.68 -1.00 -23.54
CA ARG A 184 6.59 -1.98 -23.50
C ARG A 184 6.07 -2.34 -22.10
N GLY A 185 6.47 -1.63 -21.05
CA GLY A 185 5.86 -1.72 -19.72
C GLY A 185 4.38 -1.32 -19.74
N ASN A 186 3.59 -1.75 -18.75
CA ASN A 186 2.13 -1.56 -18.80
C ASN A 186 1.76 -0.07 -18.81
N LEU A 187 2.29 0.71 -17.86
CA LEU A 187 2.04 2.14 -17.80
C LEU A 187 2.59 2.89 -19.02
N GLN A 188 3.76 2.48 -19.53
CA GLN A 188 4.31 3.03 -20.77
C GLN A 188 3.35 2.84 -21.97
N ARG A 189 2.75 1.67 -22.13
CA ARG A 189 1.78 1.41 -23.21
C ARG A 189 0.51 2.24 -23.04
N LEU A 190 0.02 2.42 -21.81
CA LEU A 190 -1.14 3.26 -21.52
C LEU A 190 -0.88 4.74 -21.86
N ILE A 191 0.30 5.25 -21.53
CA ILE A 191 0.71 6.62 -21.91
C ILE A 191 0.74 6.76 -23.43
N VAL A 192 1.37 5.82 -24.14
CA VAL A 192 1.44 5.86 -25.61
C VAL A 192 0.05 5.78 -26.24
N ALA A 193 -0.83 4.92 -25.75
CA ALA A 193 -2.21 4.80 -26.20
C ALA A 193 -3.00 6.11 -26.00
N LEU A 194 -2.86 6.74 -24.82
CA LEU A 194 -3.41 8.06 -24.56
C LEU A 194 -2.92 9.08 -25.58
N LEU A 195 -1.61 9.19 -25.78
CA LEU A 195 -0.99 10.15 -26.70
C LEU A 195 -1.47 9.97 -28.15
N MET A 196 -1.76 8.74 -28.57
CA MET A 196 -2.26 8.44 -29.92
C MET A 196 -3.79 8.54 -30.04
N GLY A 197 -4.53 8.69 -28.93
CA GLY A 197 -6.00 8.67 -28.92
C GLY A 197 -6.60 7.31 -29.27
N ARG A 198 -5.96 6.20 -28.88
CA ARG A 198 -6.38 4.82 -29.23
C ARG A 198 -6.55 3.93 -28.01
#